data_AF-A0A3D5HSD1-F1
#
_entry.id   AF-A0A3D5HSD1-F1
#
_cell.length_a   1.000
_cell.length_b   1.000
_cell.length_c   1.000
_cell.angle_alpha   90.00
_cell.angle_beta   90.00
_cell.angle_gamma   90.00
#
_symmetry.space_group_name_H-M   'P 1'
#
loop_
_entity.id
_entity.type
_entity.pdbx_description
1 polymer ?
#
loop_
_entity_poly.entity_id
_entity_poly.type
_entity_poly.pdbx_seq_one_letter_code
_entity_poly.pdbx_strand_id
1 'polypeptide(L)'
;MKPIHSSFKITVALLFSTQLSFAAAGSSPNYLLYSLFGVGIIALIYAVLSLADNMMQIEAKNLGVDTSENDYSLFPSFSSLFRPSAGDHVDYKRFVSLNQGHDIKLVGGADTENTIVNTAKHYAIKPINFRGMAPIPKISSVVGDHVKAGDALMFDKSNPEVIYAAPVSGEVIEIKRGAKRAITEVIIKADSEVTFKENSVPNLENASREDIVKFMLETGGWAHLNQRPFDVVPSHEIVPKNIFVSTFATAPNAPDLNAVVEGNDGAFQKGLDALAKLTDGQVFI
;
A
#
# COMPACT_ATOMS: atom_id res chain seq x y z
N MET A 1 31.20 -6.93 2.51
CA MET A 1 31.47 -8.03 3.45
C MET A 1 31.38 -7.49 4.87
N LYS A 2 30.25 -7.70 5.57
CA LYS A 2 30.19 -7.46 7.02
C LYS A 2 30.96 -8.60 7.72
N PRO A 3 31.79 -8.32 8.74
CA PRO A 3 32.58 -9.36 9.37
C PRO A 3 31.68 -10.28 10.20
N ILE A 4 31.53 -11.53 9.76
CA ILE A 4 30.84 -12.65 10.43
C ILE A 4 31.48 -12.97 11.81
N HIS A 5 32.62 -12.37 12.14
CA HIS A 5 33.36 -12.59 13.38
C HIS A 5 32.69 -12.09 14.67
N SER A 6 31.63 -11.28 14.61
CA SER A 6 30.98 -10.76 15.83
C SER A 6 30.24 -11.85 16.61
N SER A 7 29.44 -12.66 15.92
CA SER A 7 28.58 -13.67 16.53
C SER A 7 29.39 -14.81 17.17
N PHE A 8 30.48 -15.23 16.54
CA PHE A 8 31.39 -16.25 17.08
C PHE A 8 32.07 -15.79 18.36
N LYS A 9 32.52 -14.53 18.43
CA LYS A 9 33.15 -13.97 19.64
C LYS A 9 32.17 -13.93 20.81
N ILE A 10 30.90 -13.63 20.55
CA ILE A 10 29.86 -13.59 21.59
C ILE A 10 29.54 -15.00 22.10
N THR A 11 29.33 -15.97 21.21
CA THR A 11 29.04 -17.36 21.60
C THR A 11 30.20 -18.01 22.35
N VAL A 12 31.44 -17.78 21.91
CA VAL A 12 32.65 -18.26 22.60
C VAL A 12 32.82 -17.57 23.96
N ALA A 13 32.54 -16.28 24.08
CA ALA A 13 32.60 -15.55 25.35
C ALA A 13 31.50 -16.00 26.34
N LEU A 14 30.29 -16.32 25.85
CA LEU A 14 29.20 -16.85 26.68
C LEU A 14 29.51 -18.26 27.20
N LEU A 15 30.08 -19.11 26.34
CA LEU A 15 30.53 -20.46 26.72
C LEU A 15 31.72 -20.41 27.69
N PHE A 16 32.65 -19.45 27.54
CA PHE A 16 33.75 -19.26 28.50
C PHE A 16 33.29 -18.71 29.85
N SER A 17 32.35 -17.77 29.87
CA SER A 17 31.81 -17.20 31.12
C SER A 17 30.97 -18.19 31.91
N THR A 18 30.20 -19.05 31.24
CA THR A 18 29.49 -20.17 31.89
C THR A 18 30.44 -21.18 32.52
N GLN A 19 31.63 -21.42 31.94
CA GLN A 19 32.65 -22.31 32.54
C GLN A 19 33.27 -21.73 33.82
N LEU A 20 33.53 -20.42 33.86
CA LEU A 20 34.03 -19.72 35.05
C LEU A 20 33.04 -19.80 36.22
N SER A 21 31.74 -19.69 35.93
CA SER A 21 30.68 -19.84 36.92
C SER A 21 30.57 -21.27 37.49
N PHE A 22 30.81 -22.30 36.68
CA PHE A 22 30.80 -23.70 37.13
C PHE A 22 32.09 -24.12 37.85
N ALA A 23 33.24 -23.52 37.52
CA ALA A 23 34.49 -23.72 38.24
C ALA A 23 34.46 -23.14 39.66
N ALA A 24 33.69 -22.07 39.90
CA ALA A 24 33.47 -21.48 41.22
C ALA A 24 32.54 -22.30 42.13
N ALA A 25 31.76 -23.23 41.58
CA ALA A 25 30.72 -23.98 42.32
C ALA A 25 31.19 -25.32 42.92
N GLY A 26 32.49 -25.64 42.92
CA GLY A 26 33.05 -26.77 43.67
C GLY A 26 32.75 -28.17 43.10
N SER A 27 32.69 -28.33 41.77
CA SER A 27 32.42 -29.64 41.14
C SER A 27 33.70 -30.39 40.72
N SER A 28 33.62 -31.73 40.72
CA SER A 28 34.72 -32.70 40.56
C SER A 28 35.74 -32.40 39.45
N PRO A 29 37.04 -32.75 39.63
CA PRO A 29 38.13 -32.34 38.74
C PRO A 29 38.00 -32.80 37.27
N ASN A 30 37.17 -33.82 37.00
CA ASN A 30 36.96 -34.33 35.65
C ASN A 30 35.90 -33.53 34.84
N TYR A 31 35.03 -32.75 35.49
CA TYR A 31 33.99 -31.98 34.79
C TYR A 31 34.58 -30.88 33.91
N LEU A 32 35.63 -30.20 34.40
CA LEU A 32 36.33 -29.15 33.67
C LEU A 32 37.04 -29.70 32.44
N LEU A 33 37.53 -30.94 32.51
CA LEU A 33 38.17 -31.60 31.37
C LEU A 33 37.14 -32.02 30.32
N TYR A 34 36.02 -32.65 30.72
CA TYR A 34 34.94 -33.03 29.81
C TYR A 34 34.25 -31.81 29.19
N SER A 35 34.10 -30.71 29.93
CA SER A 35 33.55 -29.45 29.40
C SER A 35 34.50 -28.79 28.39
N LEU A 36 35.82 -28.87 28.59
CA LEU A 36 36.81 -28.38 27.64
C LEU A 36 36.77 -29.19 26.33
N PHE A 37 36.72 -30.52 26.43
CA PHE A 37 36.57 -31.39 25.27
C PHE A 37 35.24 -31.15 24.54
N GLY A 38 34.15 -30.97 25.28
CA GLY A 38 32.84 -30.61 24.72
C GLY A 38 32.87 -29.30 23.94
N VAL A 39 33.49 -28.26 24.50
CA VAL A 39 33.68 -26.97 23.81
C VAL A 39 34.57 -27.11 22.58
N GLY A 40 35.64 -27.90 22.66
CA GLY A 40 36.52 -28.19 21.52
C GLY A 40 35.80 -28.87 20.36
N ILE A 41 34.94 -29.86 20.65
CA ILE A 41 34.11 -30.54 19.64
C ILE A 41 33.11 -29.57 19.02
N ILE A 42 32.43 -28.75 19.83
CA ILE A 42 31.46 -27.74 19.34
C ILE A 42 32.16 -26.69 18.47
N ALA A 43 33.34 -26.23 18.86
CA ALA A 43 34.14 -25.29 18.06
C ALA A 43 34.59 -25.90 16.73
N LEU A 44 34.96 -27.19 16.72
CA LEU A 44 35.33 -27.91 15.51
C LEU A 44 34.13 -28.10 14.56
N ILE A 45 32.97 -28.48 15.09
CA ILE A 45 31.72 -28.57 14.33
C ILE A 45 31.35 -27.20 13.76
N TYR A 46 31.45 -26.14 14.56
CA TYR A 46 31.18 -24.77 14.11
C TYR A 46 32.13 -24.34 12.97
N ALA A 47 33.43 -24.65 13.09
CA ALA A 47 34.41 -24.32 12.04
C ALA A 47 34.09 -25.02 10.72
N VAL A 48 33.70 -26.30 10.76
CA VAL A 48 33.29 -27.06 9.58
C VAL A 48 32.02 -26.49 8.96
N LEU A 49 30.98 -26.22 9.76
CA LEU A 49 29.72 -25.64 9.28
C LEU A 49 29.92 -24.22 8.72
N SER A 50 30.80 -23.42 9.33
CA SER A 50 31.15 -22.08 8.82
C SER A 50 31.88 -22.14 7.47
N LEU A 51 32.75 -23.13 7.27
CA LEU A 51 33.42 -23.31 5.99
C LEU A 51 32.44 -23.73 4.89
N ALA A 52 31.51 -24.64 5.23
CA ALA A 52 30.44 -25.05 4.33
C ALA A 52 29.55 -23.87 3.93
N ASP A 53 29.17 -23.02 4.89
CA ASP A 53 28.37 -21.81 4.64
C ASP A 53 29.08 -20.83 3.70
N ASN A 54 30.37 -20.59 3.94
CA ASN A 54 31.17 -19.72 3.08
C ASN A 54 31.28 -20.28 1.66
N MET A 55 31.45 -21.60 1.50
CA MET A 55 31.48 -22.24 0.18
C MET A 55 30.13 -22.13 -0.54
N MET A 56 29.03 -22.40 0.17
CA MET A 56 27.68 -22.29 -0.38
C MET A 56 27.36 -20.88 -0.85
N GLN A 57 27.76 -19.85 -0.09
CA GLN A 57 27.59 -18.45 -0.50
C GLN A 57 28.45 -18.07 -1.72
N ILE A 58 29.68 -18.61 -1.82
CA ILE A 58 30.55 -18.37 -2.99
C ILE A 58 29.95 -19.01 -4.24
N GLU A 59 29.43 -20.23 -4.13
CA GLU A 59 28.81 -20.94 -5.25
C GLU A 59 27.50 -20.29 -5.70
N ALA A 60 26.63 -19.89 -4.75
CA ALA A 60 25.42 -19.13 -5.04
C ALA A 60 25.72 -17.81 -5.78
N LYS A 61 26.78 -17.09 -5.36
CA LYS A 61 27.22 -15.86 -6.02
C LYS A 61 27.76 -16.12 -7.43
N ASN A 62 28.50 -17.21 -7.64
CA ASN A 62 28.99 -17.60 -8.97
C ASN A 62 27.87 -18.03 -9.92
N LEU A 63 26.77 -18.54 -9.37
CA LEU A 63 25.55 -18.86 -10.12
C LEU A 63 24.65 -17.63 -10.39
N GLY A 64 25.07 -16.44 -9.95
CA GLY A 64 24.33 -15.19 -10.17
C GLY A 64 23.08 -15.03 -9.31
N VAL A 65 22.97 -15.82 -8.23
CA VAL A 65 21.83 -15.75 -7.30
C VAL A 65 22.15 -14.76 -6.18
N ASP A 66 21.24 -13.81 -5.93
CA ASP A 66 21.40 -12.81 -4.87
C ASP A 66 21.22 -13.47 -3.49
N THR A 67 22.34 -13.67 -2.79
CA THR A 67 22.41 -14.28 -1.45
C THR A 67 21.75 -13.43 -0.36
N SER A 68 21.29 -12.21 -0.68
CA SER A 68 20.58 -11.34 0.27
C SER A 68 19.06 -11.56 0.30
N GLU A 69 18.50 -12.17 -0.76
CA GLU A 69 17.05 -12.38 -0.91
C GLU A 69 16.65 -13.81 -0.55
N ASN A 70 17.52 -14.78 -0.84
CA ASN A 70 17.39 -16.18 -0.43
C ASN A 70 18.53 -16.51 0.57
N ASP A 71 18.18 -16.75 1.83
CA ASP A 71 19.11 -17.19 2.89
C ASP A 71 19.67 -18.59 2.55
N TYR A 72 20.67 -18.67 1.67
CA TYR A 72 21.44 -19.90 1.39
C TYR A 72 22.51 -20.13 2.46
N SER A 73 22.13 -20.03 3.74
CA SER A 73 23.02 -20.34 4.85
C SER A 73 22.39 -21.40 5.76
N LEU A 74 23.24 -22.29 6.28
CA LEU A 74 22.90 -23.32 7.26
C LEU A 74 22.38 -22.72 8.57
N PHE A 75 22.71 -21.44 8.82
CA PHE A 75 22.18 -20.67 9.93
C PHE A 75 21.36 -19.50 9.42
N PRO A 76 20.09 -19.36 9.84
CA PRO A 76 19.29 -18.19 9.49
C PRO A 76 19.95 -16.94 10.06
N SER A 77 19.97 -15.86 9.28
CA SER A 77 20.50 -14.60 9.77
C SER A 77 19.65 -14.11 10.96
N PHE A 78 20.28 -13.46 11.94
CA PHE A 78 19.52 -12.89 13.06
C PHE A 78 18.46 -11.90 12.54
N SER A 79 18.76 -11.15 11.48
CA SER A 79 17.81 -10.25 10.83
C SER A 79 16.62 -10.94 10.14
N SER A 80 16.76 -12.17 9.65
CA SER A 80 15.65 -12.91 9.04
C SER A 80 14.72 -13.51 10.10
N LEU A 81 15.24 -13.84 11.28
CA LEU A 81 14.43 -14.26 12.43
C LEU A 81 13.55 -13.13 13.00
N PHE A 82 13.99 -11.88 12.89
CA PHE A 82 13.24 -10.71 13.38
C PHE A 82 12.58 -9.90 12.26
N ARG A 83 12.51 -10.43 11.03
CA ARG A 83 11.82 -9.75 9.93
C ARG A 83 10.30 -9.88 10.14
N PRO A 84 9.52 -8.78 10.04
CA PRO A 84 8.07 -8.86 10.13
C PRO A 84 7.53 -9.85 9.08
N SER A 85 6.66 -10.76 9.49
CA SER A 85 5.95 -11.65 8.55
C SER A 85 5.00 -10.84 7.70
N ALA A 86 4.95 -11.10 6.39
CA ALA A 86 4.01 -10.46 5.47
C ALA A 86 2.56 -10.96 5.68
N GLY A 87 2.35 -11.95 6.56
CA GLY A 87 1.06 -12.60 6.79
C GLY A 87 0.86 -13.85 5.94
N ASP A 88 -0.13 -14.67 6.30
CA ASP A 88 -0.40 -15.97 5.66
C ASP A 88 -1.08 -15.84 4.29
N HIS A 89 -1.64 -14.65 4.00
CA HIS A 89 -2.40 -14.38 2.77
C HIS A 89 -1.55 -13.81 1.62
N VAL A 90 -0.25 -13.62 1.85
CA VAL A 90 0.66 -13.03 0.84
C VAL A 90 1.33 -14.13 0.04
N ASP A 91 1.18 -14.09 -1.29
CA ASP A 91 1.99 -14.91 -2.19
C ASP A 91 3.43 -14.40 -2.21
N TYR A 92 4.29 -15.06 -1.43
CA TYR A 92 5.71 -14.74 -1.31
C TYR A 92 6.46 -14.73 -2.65
N LYS A 93 5.96 -15.40 -3.70
CA LYS A 93 6.58 -15.35 -5.04
C LYS A 93 6.43 -13.99 -5.72
N ARG A 94 5.44 -13.19 -5.30
CA ARG A 94 5.09 -11.90 -5.90
C ARG A 94 5.30 -10.75 -4.92
N PHE A 95 5.82 -11.04 -3.73
CA PHE A 95 6.08 -10.07 -2.69
C PHE A 95 7.34 -9.26 -3.00
N VAL A 96 7.22 -7.93 -2.99
CA VAL A 96 8.35 -7.02 -3.15
C VAL A 96 8.45 -6.16 -1.90
N SER A 97 9.59 -6.23 -1.21
CA SER A 97 9.84 -5.48 0.03
C SER A 97 10.77 -4.30 -0.24
N LEU A 98 10.31 -3.09 0.05
CA LEU A 98 11.10 -1.86 -0.05
C LEU A 98 11.60 -1.46 1.35
N ASN A 99 12.93 -1.41 1.53
CA ASN A 99 13.55 -1.18 2.84
C ASN A 99 14.30 0.16 2.96
N GLN A 100 14.40 0.94 1.87
CA GLN A 100 15.19 2.18 1.83
C GLN A 100 14.30 3.43 1.85
N GLY A 101 13.56 3.62 2.95
CA GLY A 101 12.74 4.80 3.22
C GLY A 101 13.23 5.60 4.43
N HIS A 102 12.72 6.82 4.59
CA HIS A 102 12.90 7.64 5.79
C HIS A 102 11.56 7.98 6.40
N ASP A 103 11.35 7.59 7.67
CA ASP A 103 10.11 7.83 8.39
C ASP A 103 10.11 9.21 9.06
N ILE A 104 9.17 10.06 8.66
CA ILE A 104 8.98 11.39 9.24
C ILE A 104 8.14 11.23 10.52
N LYS A 105 8.77 11.39 11.68
CA LYS A 105 8.10 11.29 12.99
C LYS A 105 7.41 12.62 13.34
N LEU A 106 6.10 12.69 13.12
CA LEU A 106 5.25 13.80 13.56
C LEU A 106 4.41 13.41 14.77
N VAL A 107 4.10 14.39 15.62
CA VAL A 107 3.14 14.23 16.72
C VAL A 107 1.72 14.43 16.19
N GLY A 108 0.73 13.77 16.80
CA GLY A 108 -0.68 13.91 16.45
C GLY A 108 -1.20 12.80 15.51
N GLY A 109 -0.78 11.56 15.76
CA GLY A 109 -1.34 10.40 15.06
C GLY A 109 -2.86 10.33 15.24
N ALA A 110 -3.55 9.84 14.21
CA ALA A 110 -5.00 9.64 14.27
C ALA A 110 -5.32 8.46 15.18
N ASP A 111 -6.33 8.64 16.05
CA ASP A 111 -6.93 7.52 16.78
C ASP A 111 -7.72 6.63 15.81
N THR A 112 -7.82 5.34 16.13
CA THR A 112 -8.57 4.35 15.34
C THR A 112 -10.09 4.47 15.48
N GLU A 113 -10.58 5.27 16.42
CA GLU A 113 -12.01 5.45 16.62
C GLU A 113 -12.64 6.35 15.55
N ASN A 114 -13.49 5.76 14.70
CA ASN A 114 -14.26 6.49 13.71
C ASN A 114 -15.37 7.30 14.39
N THR A 115 -15.14 8.59 14.64
CA THR A 115 -16.22 9.51 15.04
C THR A 115 -16.74 10.25 13.80
N ILE A 116 -18.03 10.13 13.50
CA ILE A 116 -18.67 10.92 12.44
C ILE A 116 -18.92 12.33 13.00
N VAL A 117 -17.92 13.22 12.91
CA VAL A 117 -17.98 14.50 13.66
C VAL A 117 -18.67 15.63 12.88
N ASN A 118 -18.78 15.61 11.56
CA ASN A 118 -19.37 16.77 10.87
C ASN A 118 -19.80 16.50 9.43
N THR A 119 -21.09 16.64 9.13
CA THR A 119 -21.55 16.84 7.76
C THR A 119 -21.27 18.29 7.38
N ALA A 120 -20.35 18.52 6.45
CA ALA A 120 -20.04 19.86 5.98
C ALA A 120 -21.28 20.49 5.32
N LYS A 121 -21.46 21.81 5.46
CA LYS A 121 -22.55 22.53 4.77
C LYS A 121 -22.20 22.89 3.33
N HIS A 122 -20.90 22.98 3.03
CA HIS A 122 -20.40 23.38 1.73
C HIS A 122 -19.33 22.40 1.28
N TYR A 123 -19.47 21.92 0.06
CA TYR A 123 -18.53 21.03 -0.61
C TYR A 123 -18.00 21.73 -1.85
N ALA A 124 -16.76 21.45 -2.21
CA ALA A 124 -16.16 22.03 -3.41
C ALA A 124 -15.39 20.96 -4.18
N ILE A 125 -15.68 20.86 -5.48
CA ILE A 125 -14.81 20.14 -6.42
C ILE A 125 -13.83 21.14 -7.03
N LYS A 126 -12.55 20.77 -7.06
CA LYS A 126 -11.48 21.62 -7.55
C LYS A 126 -10.85 21.00 -8.80
N PRO A 127 -11.05 21.57 -9.99
CA PRO A 127 -10.37 21.14 -11.22
C PRO A 127 -8.85 20.97 -11.05
N ILE A 128 -8.23 21.85 -10.26
CA ILE A 128 -6.78 21.84 -10.00
C ILE A 128 -6.27 20.59 -9.28
N ASN A 129 -7.15 19.81 -8.63
CA ASN A 129 -6.78 18.56 -7.99
C ASN A 129 -6.60 17.42 -9.00
N PHE A 130 -7.16 17.55 -10.21
CA PHE A 130 -7.05 16.57 -11.27
C PHE A 130 -5.93 16.97 -12.22
N ARG A 131 -4.79 16.28 -12.10
CA ARG A 131 -3.61 16.59 -12.91
C ARG A 131 -3.92 16.30 -14.38
N GLY A 132 -3.48 17.20 -15.26
CA GLY A 132 -3.75 17.11 -16.71
C GLY A 132 -5.09 17.66 -17.15
N MET A 133 -5.99 18.05 -16.23
CA MET A 133 -7.25 18.70 -16.58
C MET A 133 -7.02 20.06 -17.23
N ALA A 134 -7.75 20.34 -18.30
CA ALA A 134 -7.75 21.65 -18.93
C ALA A 134 -8.16 22.75 -17.93
N PRO A 135 -7.51 23.94 -17.91
CA PRO A 135 -7.84 25.00 -16.95
C PRO A 135 -9.29 25.50 -17.03
N ILE A 136 -9.94 25.32 -18.18
CA ILE A 136 -11.33 25.72 -18.43
C ILE A 136 -12.13 24.46 -18.80
N PRO A 137 -12.45 23.60 -17.82
CA PRO A 137 -13.35 22.47 -18.04
C PRO A 137 -14.74 22.99 -18.42
N LYS A 138 -15.51 22.17 -19.11
CA LYS A 138 -16.90 22.50 -19.42
C LYS A 138 -17.72 22.19 -18.18
N ILE A 139 -18.42 23.20 -17.66
CA ILE A 139 -19.36 23.04 -16.54
C ILE A 139 -20.72 22.67 -17.13
N SER A 140 -21.34 21.64 -16.57
CA SER A 140 -22.67 21.13 -16.96
C SER A 140 -23.79 21.86 -16.21
N SER A 141 -23.51 22.38 -15.02
CA SER A 141 -24.44 23.15 -14.19
C SER A 141 -24.16 24.65 -14.19
N VAL A 142 -25.14 25.43 -13.79
CA VAL A 142 -25.08 26.88 -13.60
C VAL A 142 -25.28 27.20 -12.11
N VAL A 143 -24.84 28.38 -11.69
CA VAL A 143 -25.13 28.87 -10.32
C VAL A 143 -26.64 28.97 -10.13
N GLY A 144 -27.14 28.40 -9.04
CA GLY A 144 -28.56 28.25 -8.72
C GLY A 144 -29.16 26.90 -9.12
N ASP A 145 -28.44 26.08 -9.90
CA ASP A 145 -28.91 24.74 -10.23
C ASP A 145 -28.84 23.81 -9.03
N HIS A 146 -29.85 22.95 -8.91
CA HIS A 146 -29.89 21.90 -7.90
C HIS A 146 -29.40 20.58 -8.52
N VAL A 147 -28.41 19.95 -7.89
CA VAL A 147 -27.74 18.73 -8.36
C VAL A 147 -27.90 17.61 -7.35
N LYS A 148 -27.98 16.36 -7.81
CA LYS A 148 -27.92 15.15 -6.97
C LYS A 148 -26.49 14.65 -6.84
N ALA A 149 -26.19 13.91 -5.78
CA ALA A 149 -24.91 13.22 -5.67
C ALA A 149 -24.76 12.22 -6.84
N GLY A 150 -23.66 12.30 -7.59
CA GLY A 150 -23.45 11.53 -8.82
C GLY A 150 -23.86 12.23 -10.13
N ASP A 151 -24.49 13.41 -10.08
CA ASP A 151 -24.74 14.20 -11.29
C ASP A 151 -23.45 14.80 -11.85
N ALA A 152 -23.35 14.93 -13.18
CA ALA A 152 -22.20 15.53 -13.84
C ALA A 152 -22.11 17.02 -13.51
N LEU A 153 -21.04 17.45 -12.83
CA LEU A 153 -20.76 18.88 -12.61
C LEU A 153 -19.96 19.48 -13.74
N MET A 154 -18.95 18.75 -14.19
CA MET A 154 -18.04 19.20 -15.22
C MET A 154 -17.38 18.03 -15.94
N PHE A 155 -16.78 18.32 -17.09
CA PHE A 155 -15.96 17.38 -17.84
C PHE A 155 -14.82 18.11 -18.56
N ASP A 156 -13.76 17.39 -18.85
CA ASP A 156 -12.69 17.92 -19.68
C ASP A 156 -13.13 17.91 -21.15
N LYS A 157 -12.82 18.98 -21.89
CA LYS A 157 -13.11 19.05 -23.33
C LYS A 157 -12.31 18.03 -24.13
N SER A 158 -11.16 17.60 -23.62
CA SER A 158 -10.34 16.56 -24.24
C SER A 158 -10.97 15.17 -24.14
N ASN A 159 -11.69 14.88 -23.04
CA ASN A 159 -12.36 13.60 -22.78
C ASN A 159 -13.76 13.84 -22.22
N PRO A 160 -14.75 14.22 -23.06
CA PRO A 160 -16.07 14.64 -22.60
C PRO A 160 -16.88 13.56 -21.88
N GLU A 161 -16.59 12.29 -22.13
CA GLU A 161 -17.29 11.16 -21.49
C GLU A 161 -16.89 10.98 -20.01
N VAL A 162 -15.69 11.44 -19.64
CA VAL A 162 -15.23 11.37 -18.26
C VAL A 162 -15.82 12.55 -17.49
N ILE A 163 -16.91 12.28 -16.77
CA ILE A 163 -17.55 13.28 -15.93
C ILE A 163 -16.87 13.34 -14.56
N TYR A 164 -16.89 14.53 -13.99
CA TYR A 164 -16.54 14.78 -12.59
C TYR A 164 -17.85 15.08 -11.87
N ALA A 165 -18.29 14.11 -11.08
CA ALA A 165 -19.62 14.10 -10.49
C ALA A 165 -19.71 14.95 -9.22
N ALA A 166 -20.93 15.33 -8.86
CA ALA A 166 -21.23 16.01 -7.61
C ALA A 166 -21.02 15.07 -6.41
N PRO A 167 -20.22 15.47 -5.41
CA PRO A 167 -19.97 14.62 -4.23
C PRO A 167 -21.19 14.55 -3.29
N VAL A 168 -22.09 15.52 -3.35
CA VAL A 168 -23.29 15.64 -2.51
C VAL A 168 -24.45 16.22 -3.32
N SER A 169 -25.69 16.00 -2.87
CA SER A 169 -26.83 16.76 -3.38
C SER A 169 -26.85 18.15 -2.77
N GLY A 170 -27.34 19.11 -3.54
CA GLY A 170 -27.42 20.49 -3.08
C GLY A 170 -27.51 21.51 -4.20
N GLU A 171 -27.42 22.78 -3.83
CA GLU A 171 -27.45 23.91 -4.76
C GLU A 171 -26.04 24.33 -5.13
N VAL A 172 -25.76 24.54 -6.42
CA VAL A 172 -24.51 25.13 -6.91
C VAL A 172 -24.53 26.62 -6.60
N ILE A 173 -23.84 27.03 -5.54
CA ILE A 173 -23.87 28.42 -5.07
C ILE A 173 -22.81 29.31 -5.72
N GLU A 174 -21.69 28.73 -6.16
CA GLU A 174 -20.58 29.52 -6.68
C GLU A 174 -19.70 28.70 -7.64
N ILE A 175 -19.30 29.33 -8.76
CA ILE A 175 -18.29 28.80 -9.68
C ILE A 175 -17.14 29.80 -9.71
N LYS A 176 -16.07 29.51 -8.97
CA LYS A 176 -14.91 30.40 -8.86
C LYS A 176 -14.02 30.31 -10.07
N ARG A 177 -13.61 31.50 -10.55
CA ARG A 177 -12.73 31.68 -11.70
C ARG A 177 -11.45 32.38 -11.26
N GLY A 178 -10.31 31.80 -11.60
CA GLY A 178 -8.99 32.36 -11.38
C GLY A 178 -8.43 33.06 -12.63
N ALA A 179 -7.10 33.15 -12.68
CA ALA A 179 -6.37 33.77 -13.78
C ALA A 179 -6.74 33.14 -15.13
N LYS A 180 -6.82 33.97 -16.18
CA LYS A 180 -7.22 33.55 -17.55
C LYS A 180 -8.56 32.79 -17.59
N ARG A 181 -9.49 33.09 -16.67
CA ARG A 181 -10.81 32.45 -16.53
C ARG A 181 -10.76 30.96 -16.20
N ALA A 182 -9.65 30.47 -15.66
CA ALA A 182 -9.53 29.08 -15.21
C ALA A 182 -10.54 28.78 -14.10
N ILE A 183 -11.23 27.64 -14.14
CA ILE A 183 -12.16 27.26 -13.07
C ILE A 183 -11.33 26.73 -11.91
N THR A 184 -11.51 27.32 -10.73
CA THR A 184 -10.74 26.95 -9.53
C THR A 184 -11.54 26.06 -8.60
N GLU A 185 -12.82 26.38 -8.40
CA GLU A 185 -13.72 25.67 -7.49
C GLU A 185 -15.15 25.73 -8.04
N VAL A 186 -15.89 24.62 -7.91
CA VAL A 186 -17.35 24.61 -8.02
C VAL A 186 -17.89 24.24 -6.65
N ILE A 187 -18.63 25.15 -6.03
CA ILE A 187 -19.07 25.06 -4.64
C ILE A 187 -20.56 24.70 -4.60
N ILE A 188 -20.87 23.65 -3.85
CA ILE A 188 -22.22 23.17 -3.61
C ILE A 188 -22.56 23.38 -2.14
N LYS A 189 -23.71 23.98 -1.88
CA LYS A 189 -24.31 23.98 -0.55
C LYS A 189 -25.14 22.72 -0.42
N ALA A 190 -24.73 21.84 0.51
CA ALA A 190 -25.37 20.55 0.70
C ALA A 190 -26.77 20.66 1.30
N ASP A 191 -27.63 19.72 0.91
CA ASP A 191 -28.92 19.50 1.56
C ASP A 191 -28.75 18.88 2.96
N SER A 192 -29.83 18.87 3.74
CA SER A 192 -29.87 18.16 5.03
C SER A 192 -29.71 16.65 4.87
N GLU A 193 -30.24 16.09 3.78
CA GLU A 193 -30.15 14.68 3.42
C GLU A 193 -29.60 14.55 2.01
N VAL A 194 -28.61 13.67 1.83
CA VAL A 194 -27.96 13.49 0.53
C VAL A 194 -28.85 12.63 -0.37
N THR A 195 -29.28 13.22 -1.48
CA THR A 195 -30.03 12.53 -2.53
C THR A 195 -29.10 12.05 -3.63
N PHE A 196 -29.14 10.76 -3.96
CA PHE A 196 -28.28 10.18 -4.98
C PHE A 196 -29.00 10.13 -6.34
N LYS A 197 -28.23 10.31 -7.42
CA LYS A 197 -28.68 9.98 -8.77
C LYS A 197 -28.84 8.46 -8.87
N GLU A 198 -30.03 8.04 -9.29
CA GLU A 198 -30.29 6.62 -9.56
C GLU A 198 -29.57 6.21 -10.85
N ASN A 199 -28.71 5.21 -10.74
CA ASN A 199 -28.02 4.61 -11.88
C ASN A 199 -28.31 3.10 -11.90
N SER A 200 -28.48 2.53 -13.09
CA SER A 200 -28.64 1.10 -13.25
C SER A 200 -27.31 0.41 -12.94
N VAL A 201 -27.25 -0.34 -11.84
CA VAL A 201 -26.04 -1.07 -11.45
C VAL A 201 -25.90 -2.32 -12.34
N PRO A 202 -24.78 -2.48 -13.06
CA PRO A 202 -24.57 -3.67 -13.87
C PRO A 202 -24.40 -4.90 -12.96
N ASN A 203 -24.98 -6.04 -13.36
CA ASN A 203 -24.74 -7.29 -12.66
C ASN A 203 -23.30 -7.72 -12.92
N LEU A 204 -22.47 -7.64 -11.88
CA LEU A 204 -21.04 -7.88 -12.00
C LEU A 204 -20.69 -9.29 -12.50
N GLU A 205 -21.51 -10.31 -12.31
CA GLU A 205 -21.22 -11.66 -12.83
C GLU A 205 -21.23 -11.68 -14.36
N ASN A 206 -22.22 -11.01 -14.96
CA ASN A 206 -22.48 -11.04 -16.40
C ASN A 206 -21.99 -9.80 -17.15
N ALA A 207 -21.60 -8.75 -16.44
CA ALA A 207 -21.16 -7.49 -17.04
C ALA A 207 -19.90 -7.68 -17.90
N SER A 208 -19.92 -7.11 -19.10
CA SER A 208 -18.74 -6.93 -19.94
C SER A 208 -17.85 -5.81 -19.40
N ARG A 209 -16.61 -5.70 -19.90
CA ARG A 209 -15.73 -4.57 -19.56
C ARG A 209 -16.41 -3.25 -19.92
N GLU A 210 -17.06 -3.21 -21.08
CA GLU A 210 -17.73 -2.03 -21.62
C GLU A 210 -18.88 -1.58 -20.70
N ASP A 211 -19.63 -2.52 -20.12
CA ASP A 211 -20.69 -2.21 -19.16
C ASP A 211 -20.12 -1.57 -17.88
N ILE A 212 -18.99 -2.07 -17.38
CA ILE A 212 -18.32 -1.51 -16.20
C ILE A 212 -17.75 -0.12 -16.50
N VAL A 213 -17.08 0.04 -17.65
CA VAL A 213 -16.56 1.34 -18.11
C VAL A 213 -17.69 2.35 -18.21
N LYS A 214 -18.79 2.00 -18.89
CA LYS A 214 -19.97 2.86 -19.03
C LYS A 214 -20.53 3.27 -17.66
N PHE A 215 -20.71 2.31 -16.76
CA PHE A 215 -21.19 2.58 -15.41
C PHE A 215 -20.26 3.53 -14.64
N MET A 216 -18.95 3.34 -14.72
CA MET A 216 -17.97 4.23 -14.08
C MET A 216 -17.92 5.62 -14.70
N LEU A 217 -18.15 5.76 -16.01
CA LEU A 217 -18.27 7.05 -16.69
C LEU A 217 -19.55 7.78 -16.28
N GLU A 218 -20.70 7.09 -16.23
CA GLU A 218 -22.00 7.69 -15.88
C GLU A 218 -22.13 8.11 -14.41
N THR A 219 -21.38 7.45 -13.52
CA THR A 219 -21.36 7.71 -12.07
C THR A 219 -20.23 8.66 -11.65
N GLY A 220 -19.28 8.96 -12.54
CA GLY A 220 -18.06 9.70 -12.20
C GLY A 220 -16.99 8.88 -11.49
N GLY A 221 -17.20 7.57 -11.30
CA GLY A 221 -16.21 6.65 -10.72
C GLY A 221 -14.89 6.60 -11.49
N TRP A 222 -14.92 6.80 -12.81
CA TRP A 222 -13.72 6.79 -13.66
C TRP A 222 -12.69 7.87 -13.29
N ALA A 223 -13.16 9.03 -12.80
CA ALA A 223 -12.31 10.15 -12.41
C ALA A 223 -11.41 9.87 -11.18
N HIS A 224 -11.64 8.76 -10.47
CA HIS A 224 -10.81 8.30 -9.35
C HIS A 224 -9.62 7.44 -9.79
N LEU A 225 -9.54 7.06 -11.07
CA LEU A 225 -8.41 6.32 -11.62
C LEU A 225 -7.33 7.30 -12.08
N ASN A 226 -6.06 6.98 -11.78
CA ASN A 226 -4.90 7.72 -12.28
C ASN A 226 -3.96 6.79 -13.03
N GLN A 227 -3.59 7.16 -14.26
CA GLN A 227 -2.59 6.41 -15.02
C GLN A 227 -1.18 6.69 -14.52
N ARG A 228 -0.35 5.67 -14.41
CA ARG A 228 1.09 5.81 -14.15
C ARG A 228 1.86 5.72 -15.48
N PRO A 229 2.93 6.52 -15.69
CA PRO A 229 3.62 7.38 -14.71
C PRO A 229 3.08 8.82 -14.60
N PHE A 230 2.23 9.26 -15.53
CA PHE A 230 1.86 10.68 -15.66
C PHE A 230 0.94 11.23 -14.57
N ASP A 231 0.28 10.35 -13.81
CA ASP A 231 -0.64 10.68 -12.71
C ASP A 231 -1.82 11.56 -13.16
N VAL A 232 -2.38 11.23 -14.33
CA VAL A 232 -3.54 11.91 -14.92
C VAL A 232 -4.68 10.91 -15.07
N VAL A 233 -5.92 11.39 -15.14
CA VAL A 233 -7.08 10.52 -15.38
C VAL A 233 -6.94 9.84 -16.74
N PRO A 234 -7.02 8.49 -16.83
CA PRO A 234 -6.84 7.77 -18.09
C PRO A 234 -8.00 8.01 -19.05
N SER A 235 -7.72 7.90 -20.36
CA SER A 235 -8.79 7.71 -21.34
C SER A 235 -9.47 6.35 -21.11
N HIS A 236 -10.79 6.32 -21.23
CA HIS A 236 -11.62 5.11 -21.09
C HIS A 236 -11.38 4.08 -22.21
N GLU A 237 -10.86 4.53 -23.35
CA GLU A 237 -10.47 3.69 -24.49
C GLU A 237 -9.22 2.86 -24.20
N ILE A 238 -8.40 3.26 -23.22
CA ILE A 238 -7.14 2.58 -22.91
C ILE A 238 -7.42 1.44 -21.93
N VAL A 239 -7.02 0.23 -22.31
CA VAL A 239 -7.02 -0.93 -21.41
C VAL A 239 -5.76 -0.90 -20.54
N PRO A 240 -5.87 -0.79 -19.20
CA PRO A 240 -4.71 -0.82 -18.33
C PRO A 240 -4.06 -2.21 -18.36
N LYS A 241 -2.73 -2.26 -18.38
CA LYS A 241 -1.99 -3.52 -18.27
C LYS A 241 -2.15 -4.16 -16.90
N ASN A 242 -2.16 -3.36 -15.84
CA ASN A 242 -2.36 -3.77 -14.46
C ASN A 242 -3.02 -2.63 -13.70
N ILE A 243 -3.73 -2.95 -12.62
CA ILE A 243 -4.35 -1.97 -11.72
C ILE A 243 -3.72 -2.14 -10.34
N PHE A 244 -3.37 -1.02 -9.70
CA PHE A 244 -2.79 -1.02 -8.37
C PHE A 244 -3.72 -0.25 -7.44
N VAL A 245 -4.17 -0.90 -6.38
CA VAL A 245 -5.04 -0.33 -5.35
C VAL A 245 -4.19 -0.10 -4.11
N SER A 246 -3.97 1.17 -3.74
CA SER A 246 -3.18 1.49 -2.56
C SER A 246 -4.00 1.25 -1.29
N THR A 247 -3.63 0.20 -0.56
CA THR A 247 -4.27 -0.22 0.71
C THR A 247 -3.49 0.22 1.95
N PHE A 248 -2.39 0.94 1.77
CA PHE A 248 -1.56 1.50 2.85
C PHE A 248 -1.23 2.98 2.60
N ALA A 249 -1.00 3.73 3.67
CA ALA A 249 -0.60 5.12 3.62
C ALA A 249 0.61 5.35 4.53
N THR A 250 1.74 5.77 3.94
CA THR A 250 2.99 6.03 4.67
C THR A 250 3.16 7.48 5.10
N ALA A 251 2.21 8.35 4.74
CA ALA A 251 2.24 9.75 5.14
C ALA A 251 2.09 9.87 6.67
N PRO A 252 2.77 10.84 7.30
CA PRO A 252 2.61 11.04 8.74
C PRO A 252 1.16 11.40 9.07
N ASN A 253 0.65 10.85 10.16
CA ASN A 253 -0.75 11.00 10.61
C ASN A 253 -1.80 10.51 9.59
N ALA A 254 -1.43 9.65 8.65
CA ALA A 254 -2.41 8.98 7.80
C ALA A 254 -3.34 8.08 8.65
N PRO A 255 -4.62 7.95 8.27
CA PRO A 255 -5.53 7.03 8.93
C PRO A 255 -5.08 5.57 8.69
N ASP A 256 -5.37 4.70 9.65
CA ASP A 256 -5.26 3.25 9.42
C ASP A 256 -6.35 2.82 8.42
N LEU A 257 -5.92 2.45 7.21
CA LEU A 257 -6.84 2.07 6.14
C LEU A 257 -7.57 0.75 6.42
N ASN A 258 -7.06 -0.11 7.31
CA ASN A 258 -7.81 -1.28 7.76
C ASN A 258 -9.06 -0.86 8.54
N ALA A 259 -8.93 0.12 9.43
CA ALA A 259 -10.05 0.69 10.18
C ALA A 259 -11.03 1.48 9.28
N VAL A 260 -10.59 1.94 8.11
CA VAL A 260 -11.47 2.59 7.11
C VAL A 260 -12.32 1.56 6.35
N VAL A 261 -11.75 0.39 6.07
CA VAL A 261 -12.44 -0.69 5.32
C VAL A 261 -13.30 -1.56 6.23
N GLU A 262 -12.99 -1.60 7.53
CA GLU A 262 -13.72 -2.40 8.53
C GLU A 262 -15.25 -2.20 8.44
N GLY A 263 -15.99 -3.30 8.29
CA GLY A 263 -17.45 -3.29 8.14
C GLY A 263 -17.95 -3.05 6.72
N ASN A 264 -17.06 -2.74 5.77
CA ASN A 264 -17.35 -2.57 4.34
C ASN A 264 -16.61 -3.58 3.44
N ASP A 265 -16.12 -4.69 4.00
CA ASP A 265 -15.32 -5.71 3.31
C ASP A 265 -16.02 -6.23 2.04
N GLY A 266 -17.33 -6.45 2.11
CA GLY A 266 -18.11 -6.91 0.97
C GLY A 266 -18.20 -5.90 -0.17
N ALA A 267 -18.23 -4.60 0.14
CA ALA A 267 -18.20 -3.55 -0.87
C ALA A 267 -16.79 -3.42 -1.47
N PHE A 268 -15.75 -3.53 -0.62
CA PHE A 268 -14.36 -3.50 -1.05
C PHE A 268 -14.05 -4.66 -2.01
N GLN A 269 -14.41 -5.90 -1.66
CA GLN A 269 -14.21 -7.06 -2.52
C GLN A 269 -14.94 -6.91 -3.87
N LYS A 270 -16.20 -6.45 -3.87
CA LYS A 270 -16.94 -6.17 -5.12
C LYS A 270 -16.25 -5.12 -5.98
N GLY A 271 -15.62 -4.12 -5.37
CA GLY A 271 -14.80 -3.14 -6.07
C GLY A 271 -13.59 -3.79 -6.75
N LEU A 272 -12.87 -4.68 -6.05
CA LEU A 272 -11.75 -5.44 -6.63
C LEU A 272 -12.19 -6.34 -7.79
N ASP A 273 -13.32 -7.02 -7.64
CA ASP A 273 -13.89 -7.87 -8.69
C ASP A 273 -14.28 -7.06 -9.94
N ALA A 274 -14.80 -5.84 -9.76
CA ALA A 274 -15.09 -4.91 -10.85
C ALA A 274 -13.81 -4.41 -11.54
N LEU A 275 -12.78 -4.05 -10.76
CA LEU A 275 -11.48 -3.66 -11.30
C LEU A 275 -10.81 -4.81 -12.07
N ALA A 276 -10.97 -6.05 -11.62
CA ALA A 276 -10.43 -7.23 -12.31
C ALA A 276 -11.00 -7.41 -13.72
N LYS A 277 -12.23 -6.92 -13.99
CA LYS A 277 -12.82 -6.91 -15.34
C LYS A 277 -12.34 -5.77 -16.23
N LEU A 278 -11.66 -4.76 -15.69
CA LEU A 278 -11.17 -3.60 -16.46
C LEU A 278 -9.81 -3.83 -17.12
N THR A 279 -9.07 -4.85 -16.69
CA THR A 279 -7.70 -5.14 -17.12
C THR A 279 -7.56 -6.58 -17.59
N ASP A 280 -6.75 -6.80 -18.63
CA ASP A 280 -6.35 -8.14 -19.05
C ASP A 280 -5.19 -8.71 -18.19
N GLY A 281 -4.60 -7.88 -17.33
CA GLY A 281 -3.53 -8.30 -16.43
C GLY A 281 -4.03 -8.56 -15.02
N GLN A 282 -3.36 -7.96 -14.04
CA GLN A 282 -3.61 -8.24 -12.63
C GLN A 282 -3.96 -6.98 -11.85
N VAL A 283 -4.80 -7.17 -10.83
CA VAL A 283 -5.07 -6.19 -9.78
C VAL A 283 -4.16 -6.51 -8.60
N PHE A 284 -3.39 -5.52 -8.16
CA PHE A 284 -2.47 -5.61 -7.02
C PHE A 284 -3.00 -4.75 -5.87
N ILE A 285 -3.04 -5.32 -4.67
CA ILE A 285 -3.37 -4.65 -3.40
C ILE A 285 -2.15 -4.57 -2.50
#